data_AF-A0A2N5WTU9-F1
#
_entry.id   AF-A0A2N5WTU9-F1
#
_cell.length_a   1.000
_cell.length_b   1.000
_cell.length_c   1.000
_cell.angle_alpha   90.00
_cell.angle_beta   90.00
_cell.angle_gamma   90.00
#
_symmetry.space_group_name_H-M   'P 1'
#
loop_
_entity.id
_entity.type
_entity.pdbx_description
1 polymer ?
#
loop_
_entity_poly.entity_id
_entity_poly.type
_entity_poly.pdbx_seq_one_letter_code
_entity_poly.pdbx_strand_id
1 'polypeptide(L)'
;NIRGGAAVLRAHADAAGLDASDRDRPGAWYPAVVRYGGATEDRTARLYADTVYEIMAEGVLARLDGDELLHTRARKTEPERGRYEDVPEGFGGEAAGEGEVGAQSTDYPAALWNPAYSGNYTVGRTSAINKVVVHVTQGSYAGAISWFQNPSAQVSAHYVIRSSDGQITQSVRNKDTAWHARSANSSSLGIEHEGYVTNPSWFTDAMYRASAALTRHLCDQYGIPKDRLHILGHNELPDNDHTDPGQYWDWAYYMQLVRGDGNVSDKTFTTWGSGVNVRSAPTTTSTAVASLAGPTTVRVRCQVRGQLVTYQGYTNDAWAYLPDYGGYISNIFVNTPESWLPGVPTC
;
A
#
# COMPACT_ATOMS: atom_id res chain seq x y z
N ASN A 1 -0.10 19.81 11.06
CA ASN A 1 0.27 20.54 12.30
C ASN A 1 1.60 20.01 12.86
N ILE A 2 2.73 20.42 12.26
CA ILE A 2 4.07 19.89 12.60
C ILE A 2 4.47 20.25 14.05
N ARG A 3 4.13 21.46 14.51
CA ARG A 3 4.46 21.93 15.86
C ARG A 3 3.73 21.14 16.95
N GLY A 4 2.47 20.76 16.72
CA GLY A 4 1.73 19.88 17.62
C GLY A 4 2.40 18.52 17.78
N GLY A 5 2.77 17.88 16.67
CA GLY A 5 3.51 16.62 16.70
C GLY A 5 4.86 16.72 17.43
N ALA A 6 5.62 17.78 17.16
CA ALA A 6 6.89 18.05 17.83
C ALA A 6 6.74 18.26 19.35
N ALA A 7 5.67 18.93 19.80
CA ALA A 7 5.38 19.12 21.21
C ALA A 7 5.06 17.78 21.91
N VAL A 8 4.30 16.91 21.27
CA VAL A 8 3.99 15.56 21.79
C VAL A 8 5.25 14.70 21.87
N LEU A 9 6.06 14.67 20.81
CA LEU A 9 7.36 13.98 20.81
C LEU A 9 8.27 14.50 21.93
N ARG A 10 8.30 15.82 22.14
CA ARG A 10 9.08 16.41 23.24
C ARG A 10 8.58 15.94 24.60
N ALA A 11 7.27 15.93 24.84
CA ALA A 11 6.70 15.42 26.09
C ALA A 11 7.05 13.93 26.31
N HIS A 12 7.05 13.11 25.26
CA HIS A 12 7.49 11.72 25.34
C HIS A 12 8.98 11.58 25.64
N ALA A 13 9.84 12.42 25.04
CA ALA A 13 11.26 12.47 25.33
C ALA A 13 11.54 12.87 26.79
N ASP A 14 10.83 13.87 27.31
CA ASP A 14 10.90 14.29 28.71
C ASP A 14 10.49 13.13 29.63
N ALA A 15 9.38 12.44 29.33
CA ALA A 15 8.89 11.30 30.09
C ALA A 15 9.77 10.03 29.95
N ALA A 16 10.66 9.99 28.96
CA ALA A 16 11.66 8.93 28.80
C ALA A 16 13.00 9.29 29.45
N GLY A 17 13.11 10.49 30.05
CA GLY A 17 14.31 10.93 30.76
C GLY A 17 15.45 11.41 29.87
N LEU A 18 15.20 11.64 28.57
CA LEU A 18 16.22 12.12 27.64
C LEU A 18 16.63 13.53 28.05
N ASP A 19 17.93 13.79 28.18
CA ASP A 19 18.43 15.11 28.51
C ASP A 19 18.66 15.98 27.25
N ALA A 20 19.32 17.14 27.39
CA ALA A 20 19.63 17.99 26.24
C ALA A 20 20.60 17.33 25.26
N SER A 21 21.60 16.60 25.76
CA SER A 21 22.62 15.93 24.96
C SER A 21 22.06 14.72 24.21
N ASP A 22 21.13 13.98 24.82
CA ASP A 22 20.39 12.91 24.16
C ASP A 22 19.57 13.46 23.00
N ARG A 23 18.88 14.59 23.21
CA ARG A 23 18.00 15.17 22.21
C ARG A 23 18.73 15.71 20.98
N ASP A 24 20.04 15.95 21.06
CA ASP A 24 20.87 16.29 19.91
C ASP A 24 21.24 15.07 19.04
N ARG A 25 21.05 13.86 19.55
CA ARG A 25 21.28 12.58 18.85
C ARG A 25 19.94 12.02 18.37
N PRO A 26 19.64 12.00 17.06
CA PRO A 26 18.34 11.51 16.58
C PRO A 26 18.11 10.03 16.89
N GLY A 27 19.16 9.23 17.05
CA GLY A 27 19.06 7.83 17.50
C GLY A 27 18.38 7.70 18.87
N ALA A 28 18.70 8.59 19.81
CA ALA A 28 18.19 8.58 21.17
C ALA A 28 16.68 8.88 21.28
N TRP A 29 16.06 9.43 20.23
CA TRP A 29 14.61 9.71 20.21
C TRP A 29 13.73 8.46 20.03
N TYR A 30 14.31 7.29 19.75
CA TYR A 30 13.57 6.05 19.49
C TYR A 30 12.49 5.73 20.55
N PRO A 31 12.76 5.74 21.87
CA PRO A 31 11.73 5.51 22.88
C PRO A 31 10.60 6.54 22.86
N ALA A 32 10.87 7.78 22.43
CA ALA A 32 9.84 8.81 22.27
C ALA A 32 8.98 8.54 21.02
N VAL A 33 9.60 8.10 19.91
CA VAL A 33 8.90 7.71 18.67
C VAL A 33 8.00 6.49 18.91
N VAL A 34 8.49 5.49 19.64
CA VAL A 34 7.68 4.33 20.02
C VAL A 34 6.43 4.76 20.80
N ARG A 35 6.59 5.62 21.82
CA ARG A 35 5.46 6.13 22.62
C ARG A 35 4.50 6.95 21.77
N TYR A 36 5.01 7.70 20.80
CA TYR A 36 4.21 8.48 19.87
C TYR A 36 3.30 7.59 19.01
N GLY A 37 3.77 6.41 18.59
CA GLY A 37 2.97 5.44 17.83
C GLY A 37 1.74 4.94 18.58
N GLY A 38 1.80 4.88 19.92
CA GLY A 38 0.67 4.51 20.76
C GLY A 38 0.29 3.02 20.73
N ALA A 39 1.13 2.18 20.11
CA ALA A 39 0.97 0.73 20.14
C ALA A 39 1.16 0.18 21.56
N THR A 40 0.34 -0.81 21.92
CA THR A 40 0.43 -1.51 23.22
C THR A 40 1.34 -2.74 23.15
N GLU A 41 1.58 -3.28 21.97
CA GLU A 41 2.45 -4.44 21.77
C GLU A 41 3.84 -4.03 21.27
N ASP A 42 4.88 -4.65 21.85
CA ASP A 42 6.28 -4.30 21.56
C ASP A 42 6.66 -4.48 20.08
N ARG A 43 6.11 -5.51 19.42
CA ARG A 43 6.38 -5.80 18.00
C ARG A 43 5.80 -4.71 17.09
N THR A 44 4.59 -4.25 17.35
CA THR A 44 3.96 -3.14 16.62
C THR A 44 4.65 -1.81 16.93
N ALA A 45 5.02 -1.58 18.19
CA ALA A 45 5.82 -0.44 18.61
C ALA A 45 7.16 -0.36 17.87
N ARG A 46 7.90 -1.48 17.77
CA ARG A 46 9.14 -1.58 16.99
C ARG A 46 8.87 -1.30 15.52
N LEU A 47 7.86 -1.94 14.91
CA LEU A 47 7.51 -1.71 13.52
C LEU A 47 7.26 -0.23 13.24
N TYR A 48 6.44 0.44 14.05
CA TYR A 48 6.13 1.86 13.87
C TYR A 48 7.41 2.72 13.92
N ALA A 49 8.24 2.51 14.95
CA ALA A 49 9.45 3.30 15.12
C ALA A 49 10.48 3.00 14.03
N ASP A 50 10.73 1.74 13.69
CA ASP A 50 11.66 1.38 12.61
C ASP A 50 11.23 2.00 11.27
N THR A 51 9.93 1.98 10.93
CA THR A 51 9.41 2.66 9.72
C THR A 51 9.67 4.17 9.74
N VAL A 52 9.57 4.84 10.89
CA VAL A 52 9.92 6.28 10.99
C VAL A 52 11.41 6.51 10.71
N TYR A 53 12.29 5.66 11.21
CA TYR A 53 13.73 5.78 10.99
C TYR A 53 14.14 5.43 9.55
N GLU A 54 13.44 4.50 8.90
CA GLU A 54 13.58 4.23 7.46
C GLU A 54 13.21 5.45 6.62
N ILE A 55 12.04 6.07 6.89
CA ILE A 55 11.61 7.31 6.22
C ILE A 55 12.64 8.43 6.44
N MET A 56 13.18 8.56 7.65
CA MET A 56 14.24 9.54 7.94
C MET A 56 15.51 9.25 7.15
N ALA A 57 15.89 7.97 7.00
CA ALA A 57 17.08 7.55 6.27
C ALA A 57 16.97 7.86 4.77
N GLU A 58 15.78 7.74 4.19
CA GLU A 58 15.50 8.03 2.77
C GLU A 58 15.24 9.52 2.51
N GLY A 59 14.71 10.23 3.50
CA GLY A 59 14.20 11.60 3.34
C GLY A 59 12.80 11.60 2.75
N VAL A 60 12.09 12.72 2.91
CA VAL A 60 10.71 12.87 2.46
C VAL A 60 10.68 13.93 1.38
N LEU A 61 10.11 13.59 0.23
CA LEU A 61 9.64 14.55 -0.76
C LEU A 61 8.11 14.42 -0.86
N ALA A 62 7.40 15.28 -0.14
CA ALA A 62 5.95 15.29 -0.10
C ALA A 62 5.41 16.63 -0.60
N ARG A 63 4.34 16.58 -1.38
CA ARG A 63 3.56 17.77 -1.76
C ARG A 63 2.49 17.96 -0.68
N LEU A 64 2.56 19.07 0.04
CA LEU A 64 1.54 19.46 1.02
C LEU A 64 0.35 20.08 0.27
N ASP A 65 -0.76 20.35 0.96
CA ASP A 65 -1.92 21.01 0.37
C ASP A 65 -1.49 22.31 -0.36
N GLY A 66 -1.71 22.34 -1.69
CA GLY A 66 -1.22 23.39 -2.58
C GLY A 66 0.04 23.00 -3.37
N ASP A 67 0.91 23.98 -3.64
CA ASP A 67 2.19 23.80 -4.36
C ASP A 67 3.41 23.74 -3.41
N GLU A 68 3.19 23.70 -2.09
CA GLU A 68 4.28 23.60 -1.12
C GLU A 68 4.88 22.19 -1.13
N LEU A 69 6.19 22.12 -1.40
CA LEU A 69 6.96 20.88 -1.32
C LEU A 69 7.65 20.80 0.04
N LEU A 70 7.23 19.85 0.86
CA LEU A 70 8.00 19.40 2.01
C LEU A 70 9.14 18.52 1.50
N HIS A 71 10.36 19.03 1.60
CA HIS A 71 11.56 18.27 1.33
C HIS A 71 12.38 18.15 2.62
N THR A 72 12.51 16.94 3.14
CA THR A 72 13.50 16.60 4.16
C THR A 72 14.63 15.81 3.52
N ARG A 73 15.86 16.18 3.82
CA ARG A 73 17.03 15.45 3.31
C ARG A 73 17.13 14.10 4.01
N ALA A 74 17.49 13.08 3.25
CA ALA A 74 17.95 11.79 3.76
C ALA A 74 18.94 11.97 4.92
N ARG A 75 18.65 11.36 6.06
CA ARG A 75 19.51 11.35 7.24
C ARG A 75 19.55 9.95 7.82
N LYS A 76 20.47 9.13 7.30
CA LYS A 76 20.75 7.82 7.88
C LYS A 76 21.14 7.98 9.35
N THR A 77 20.34 7.37 10.21
CA THR A 77 20.45 7.47 11.66
C THR A 77 20.33 6.07 12.22
N GLU A 78 21.32 5.64 13.00
CA GLU A 78 21.20 4.38 13.74
C GLU A 78 20.22 4.59 14.91
N PRO A 79 19.12 3.82 15.01
CA PRO A 79 18.17 3.99 16.10
C PRO A 79 18.70 3.36 17.39
N GLU A 80 18.57 4.08 18.52
CA GLU A 80 18.92 3.55 19.84
C GLU A 80 17.72 2.77 20.39
N ARG A 81 17.51 1.55 19.88
CA ARG A 81 16.29 0.76 20.16
C ARG A 81 16.15 0.33 21.61
N GLY A 82 17.25 0.23 22.35
CA GLY A 82 17.25 -0.17 23.75
C GLY A 82 16.56 -1.53 23.93
N ARG A 83 15.49 -1.59 24.74
CA ARG A 83 14.76 -2.84 24.99
C ARG A 83 14.10 -3.46 23.76
N TYR A 84 13.93 -2.70 22.67
CA TYR A 84 13.33 -3.20 21.44
C TYR A 84 14.33 -3.89 20.51
N GLU A 85 15.64 -3.86 20.82
CA GLU A 85 16.68 -4.48 19.97
C GLU A 85 16.43 -5.97 19.74
N ASP A 86 15.94 -6.69 20.77
CA ASP A 86 15.67 -8.12 20.72
C ASP A 86 14.23 -8.47 20.24
N VAL A 87 13.38 -7.47 19.99
CA VAL A 87 12.00 -7.70 19.52
C VAL A 87 12.03 -8.05 18.03
N PRO A 88 11.48 -9.19 17.55
CA PRO A 88 11.61 -9.58 16.14
C PRO A 88 11.18 -8.50 15.12
N GLU A 89 11.96 -8.36 14.05
CA GLU A 89 11.65 -7.45 12.94
C GLU A 89 10.48 -7.95 12.08
N GLY A 90 9.61 -7.01 11.66
CA GLY A 90 8.45 -7.30 10.81
C GLY A 90 7.47 -8.29 11.44
N PHE A 91 6.51 -8.79 10.67
CA PHE A 91 5.51 -9.78 11.12
C PHE A 91 5.66 -11.17 10.47
N GLY A 92 6.54 -11.33 9.48
CA GLY A 92 6.71 -12.58 8.73
C GLY A 92 7.90 -13.41 9.20
N GLY A 93 7.65 -14.51 9.92
CA GLY A 93 8.66 -15.52 10.26
C GLY A 93 7.99 -16.77 10.85
N GLU A 94 8.58 -17.95 10.61
CA GLU A 94 8.06 -19.31 10.95
C GLU A 94 7.85 -19.59 12.46
N ALA A 95 8.01 -18.59 13.32
CA ALA A 95 8.00 -18.72 14.77
C ALA A 95 6.86 -17.90 15.42
N ALA A 96 5.62 -18.12 15.00
CA ALA A 96 4.45 -17.59 15.71
C ALA A 96 3.60 -18.76 16.22
N GLY A 97 3.62 -18.97 17.53
CA GLY A 97 2.69 -19.87 18.22
C GLY A 97 1.26 -19.36 18.12
N GLU A 98 0.29 -20.24 18.37
CA GLU A 98 -1.13 -19.88 18.35
C GLU A 98 -1.42 -18.70 19.29
N GLY A 99 -1.77 -17.55 18.70
CA GLY A 99 -2.06 -16.32 19.45
C GLY A 99 -0.97 -15.24 19.39
N GLU A 100 0.16 -15.48 18.71
CA GLU A 100 1.23 -14.49 18.59
C GLU A 100 1.06 -13.60 17.35
N VAL A 101 1.35 -12.33 17.52
CA VAL A 101 1.48 -11.32 16.46
C VAL A 101 2.44 -11.85 15.39
N GLY A 102 1.98 -11.96 14.14
CA GLY A 102 2.74 -12.62 13.05
C GLY A 102 2.32 -14.06 12.74
N ALA A 103 1.36 -14.63 13.48
CA ALA A 103 0.65 -15.83 13.04
C ALA A 103 -0.15 -15.55 11.76
N GLN A 104 -0.28 -16.52 10.86
CA GLN A 104 -1.18 -16.38 9.70
C GLN A 104 -2.63 -16.22 10.18
N SER A 105 -3.36 -15.30 9.55
CA SER A 105 -4.78 -15.10 9.81
C SER A 105 -5.55 -16.38 9.49
N THR A 106 -6.47 -16.76 10.39
CA THR A 106 -7.38 -17.90 10.13
C THR A 106 -8.50 -17.55 9.15
N ASP A 107 -8.76 -16.26 8.93
CA ASP A 107 -9.83 -15.78 8.05
C ASP A 107 -9.32 -15.61 6.61
N TYR A 108 -8.04 -15.28 6.46
CA TYR A 108 -7.34 -15.19 5.19
C TYR A 108 -5.86 -15.57 5.38
N PRO A 109 -5.43 -16.82 5.07
CA PRO A 109 -4.10 -17.33 5.41
C PRO A 109 -2.90 -16.50 4.97
N ALA A 110 -3.03 -15.75 3.87
CA ALA A 110 -1.96 -14.88 3.38
C ALA A 110 -1.82 -13.56 4.16
N ALA A 111 -2.76 -13.22 5.05
CA ALA A 111 -2.64 -12.08 5.95
C ALA A 111 -1.90 -12.45 7.23
N LEU A 112 -1.11 -11.52 7.73
CA LEU A 112 -0.53 -11.57 9.06
C LEU A 112 -1.58 -11.20 10.10
N TRP A 113 -1.53 -11.79 11.28
CA TRP A 113 -2.39 -11.41 12.39
C TRP A 113 -1.70 -10.38 13.29
N ASN A 114 -2.34 -9.23 13.48
CA ASN A 114 -1.95 -8.23 14.48
C ASN A 114 -3.21 -7.53 15.01
N PRO A 115 -3.72 -7.95 16.18
CA PRO A 115 -5.02 -7.54 16.67
C PRO A 115 -5.08 -6.05 17.00
N ALA A 116 -6.22 -5.43 16.68
CA ALA A 116 -6.62 -4.15 17.25
C ALA A 116 -6.83 -4.28 18.77
N TYR A 117 -6.75 -3.16 19.49
CA TYR A 117 -7.13 -3.12 20.90
C TYR A 117 -8.57 -3.60 21.07
N SER A 118 -8.82 -4.45 22.07
CA SER A 118 -10.13 -5.08 22.28
C SER A 118 -11.27 -4.09 22.55
N GLY A 119 -10.95 -2.85 22.89
CA GLY A 119 -11.91 -1.76 23.04
C GLY A 119 -12.14 -0.91 21.77
N ASN A 120 -11.54 -1.27 20.63
CA ASN A 120 -11.69 -0.57 19.35
C ASN A 120 -12.59 -1.32 18.34
N TYR A 121 -13.23 -2.41 18.76
CA TYR A 121 -14.20 -3.16 17.96
C TYR A 121 -15.25 -3.82 18.86
N THR A 122 -16.34 -4.31 18.28
CA THR A 122 -17.35 -5.08 19.02
C THR A 122 -17.19 -6.56 18.73
N VAL A 123 -17.11 -7.40 19.77
CA VAL A 123 -17.11 -8.86 19.62
C VAL A 123 -18.46 -9.33 19.07
N GLY A 124 -18.42 -10.13 18.02
CA GLY A 124 -19.60 -10.58 17.28
C GLY A 124 -20.16 -9.51 16.32
N ARG A 125 -21.25 -9.88 15.65
CA ARG A 125 -21.95 -9.04 14.67
C ARG A 125 -23.46 -9.14 14.84
N THR A 126 -24.14 -8.04 14.55
CA THR A 126 -25.60 -7.93 14.59
C THR A 126 -26.25 -8.04 13.21
N SER A 127 -25.45 -8.18 12.14
CA SER A 127 -25.92 -8.28 10.76
C SER A 127 -25.05 -9.22 9.95
N ALA A 128 -25.63 -9.84 8.93
CA ALA A 128 -24.87 -10.64 7.98
C ALA A 128 -23.91 -9.74 7.19
N ILE A 129 -22.75 -10.30 6.86
CA ILE A 129 -21.74 -9.62 6.03
C ILE A 129 -22.26 -9.61 4.60
N ASN A 130 -22.44 -8.43 4.03
CA ASN A 130 -22.89 -8.26 2.66
C ASN A 130 -22.10 -7.21 1.88
N LYS A 131 -21.07 -6.60 2.48
CA LYS A 131 -20.29 -5.53 1.85
C LYS A 131 -18.82 -5.62 2.17
N VAL A 132 -18.00 -5.11 1.26
CA VAL A 132 -16.59 -4.76 1.47
C VAL A 132 -16.45 -3.26 1.28
N VAL A 133 -15.77 -2.59 2.20
CA VAL A 133 -15.53 -1.14 2.12
C VAL A 133 -14.03 -0.90 1.95
N VAL A 134 -13.68 -0.21 0.87
CA VAL A 134 -12.31 0.20 0.53
C VAL A 134 -12.05 1.57 1.15
N HIS A 135 -10.99 1.65 1.95
CA HIS A 135 -10.51 2.88 2.58
C HIS A 135 -9.11 3.21 2.08
N VAL A 136 -8.74 4.49 2.15
CA VAL A 136 -7.33 4.93 2.08
C VAL A 136 -6.99 5.58 3.41
N THR A 137 -5.95 5.08 4.05
CA THR A 137 -5.61 5.38 5.45
C THR A 137 -5.29 6.85 5.72
N GLN A 138 -4.84 7.60 4.70
CA GLN A 138 -4.23 8.93 4.88
C GLN A 138 -2.99 8.86 5.79
N GLY A 139 -2.22 7.78 5.65
CA GLY A 139 -1.10 7.43 6.53
C GLY A 139 -0.38 6.16 6.09
N SER A 140 0.60 5.76 6.88
CA SER A 140 1.43 4.57 6.63
C SER A 140 0.78 3.27 7.12
N TYR A 141 1.23 2.15 6.58
CA TYR A 141 0.84 0.79 6.98
C TYR A 141 1.07 0.54 8.47
N ALA A 142 2.30 0.83 8.95
CA ALA A 142 2.64 0.71 10.37
C ALA A 142 1.83 1.68 11.24
N GLY A 143 1.56 2.88 10.73
CA GLY A 143 0.73 3.89 11.40
C GLY A 143 -0.70 3.41 11.63
N ALA A 144 -1.35 2.82 10.62
CA ALA A 144 -2.70 2.27 10.75
C ALA A 144 -2.78 1.18 11.82
N ILE A 145 -1.88 0.20 11.76
CA ILE A 145 -1.84 -0.93 12.69
C ILE A 145 -1.60 -0.43 14.12
N SER A 146 -0.63 0.49 14.31
CA SER A 146 -0.37 1.11 15.61
C SER A 146 -1.57 1.89 16.13
N TRP A 147 -2.28 2.62 15.27
CA TRP A 147 -3.47 3.38 15.64
C TRP A 147 -4.61 2.48 16.10
N PHE A 148 -4.79 1.31 15.47
CA PHE A 148 -5.80 0.34 15.88
C PHE A 148 -5.51 -0.29 17.26
N GLN A 149 -4.27 -0.28 17.72
CA GLN A 149 -3.89 -0.71 19.07
C GLN A 149 -4.01 0.39 20.13
N ASN A 150 -4.20 1.65 19.72
CA ASN A 150 -4.33 2.76 20.65
C ASN A 150 -5.73 2.76 21.29
N PRO A 151 -5.86 2.61 22.63
CA PRO A 151 -7.16 2.58 23.30
C PRO A 151 -7.95 3.89 23.22
N SER A 152 -7.29 5.00 22.91
CA SER A 152 -7.93 6.31 22.70
C SER A 152 -8.41 6.53 21.26
N ALA A 153 -8.04 5.66 20.31
CA ALA A 153 -8.40 5.83 18.91
C ALA A 153 -9.88 5.58 18.65
N GLN A 154 -10.48 4.60 19.34
CA GLN A 154 -11.89 4.20 19.18
C GLN A 154 -12.28 3.93 17.71
N VAL A 155 -11.34 3.37 16.93
CA VAL A 155 -11.50 2.99 15.53
C VAL A 155 -10.68 1.75 15.20
N SER A 156 -11.12 0.99 14.20
CA SER A 156 -10.39 -0.19 13.69
C SER A 156 -10.90 -0.57 12.30
N ALA A 157 -10.08 -1.22 11.48
CA ALA A 157 -10.53 -1.94 10.29
C ALA A 157 -10.20 -3.43 10.38
N HIS A 158 -10.76 -4.25 9.46
CA HIS A 158 -10.48 -5.68 9.46
C HIS A 158 -9.10 -5.97 8.90
N TYR A 159 -8.71 -5.28 7.82
CA TYR A 159 -7.44 -5.49 7.13
C TYR A 159 -6.74 -4.17 6.79
N VAL A 160 -5.40 -4.19 6.73
CA VAL A 160 -4.53 -3.11 6.24
C VAL A 160 -3.61 -3.69 5.18
N ILE A 161 -3.40 -2.94 4.08
CA ILE A 161 -2.57 -3.35 2.94
C ILE A 161 -1.44 -2.34 2.73
N ARG A 162 -0.22 -2.87 2.69
CA ARG A 162 0.99 -2.09 2.42
C ARG A 162 1.12 -1.76 0.94
N SER A 163 1.47 -0.52 0.64
CA SER A 163 1.57 -0.01 -0.73
C SER A 163 2.72 -0.64 -1.50
N SER A 164 3.89 -0.78 -0.89
CA SER A 164 5.11 -1.16 -1.60
C SER A 164 5.10 -2.58 -2.18
N ASP A 165 4.47 -3.53 -1.49
CA ASP A 165 4.54 -4.96 -1.82
C ASP A 165 3.20 -5.72 -1.66
N GLY A 166 2.14 -5.04 -1.24
CA GLY A 166 0.84 -5.66 -1.04
C GLY A 166 0.73 -6.52 0.22
N GLN A 167 1.65 -6.42 1.18
CA GLN A 167 1.54 -7.17 2.44
C GLN A 167 0.22 -6.85 3.16
N ILE A 168 -0.50 -7.89 3.59
CA ILE A 168 -1.79 -7.77 4.26
C ILE A 168 -1.62 -8.10 5.75
N THR A 169 -2.13 -7.23 6.63
CA THR A 169 -2.32 -7.54 8.05
C THR A 169 -3.81 -7.51 8.37
N GLN A 170 -4.30 -8.49 9.11
CA GLN A 170 -5.64 -8.51 9.70
C GLN A 170 -5.57 -8.05 11.16
N SER A 171 -6.44 -7.09 11.52
CA SER A 171 -6.53 -6.53 12.87
C SER A 171 -7.83 -6.84 13.61
N VAL A 172 -8.91 -7.16 12.88
CA VAL A 172 -10.17 -7.60 13.49
C VAL A 172 -10.65 -8.84 12.74
N ARG A 173 -11.09 -9.87 13.48
CA ARG A 173 -11.64 -11.10 12.88
C ARG A 173 -12.91 -10.78 12.13
N ASN A 174 -13.16 -11.46 11.00
CA ASN A 174 -14.35 -11.21 10.17
C ASN A 174 -15.66 -11.43 10.93
N LYS A 175 -15.65 -12.31 11.95
CA LYS A 175 -16.79 -12.60 12.82
C LYS A 175 -17.15 -11.48 13.80
N ASP A 176 -16.25 -10.52 14.00
CA ASP A 176 -16.40 -9.38 14.90
C ASP A 176 -16.70 -8.12 14.08
N THR A 177 -17.15 -7.05 14.74
CA THR A 177 -17.52 -5.78 14.09
C THR A 177 -16.43 -4.74 14.30
N ALA A 178 -15.57 -4.52 13.29
CA ALA A 178 -14.63 -3.42 13.29
C ALA A 178 -15.33 -2.05 13.17
N TRP A 179 -14.78 -1.01 13.79
CA TRP A 179 -15.32 0.35 13.76
C TRP A 179 -14.64 1.24 12.69
N HIS A 180 -15.08 1.14 11.43
CA HIS A 180 -14.45 1.84 10.29
C HIS A 180 -15.38 2.70 9.42
N ALA A 181 -16.69 2.46 9.45
CA ALA A 181 -17.67 3.02 8.51
C ALA A 181 -19.05 3.26 9.13
N ARG A 182 -19.08 3.71 10.39
CA ARG A 182 -20.32 4.12 11.11
C ARG A 182 -21.45 3.08 10.99
N SER A 183 -22.57 3.43 10.35
CA SER A 183 -23.75 2.59 10.20
C SER A 183 -23.50 1.32 9.36
N ALA A 184 -22.46 1.31 8.52
CA ALA A 184 -22.09 0.14 7.72
C ALA A 184 -21.25 -0.89 8.49
N ASN A 185 -20.75 -0.58 9.69
CA ASN A 185 -19.87 -1.45 10.48
C ASN A 185 -20.44 -2.87 10.63
N SER A 186 -21.72 -2.99 11.02
CA SER A 186 -22.31 -4.29 11.36
C SER A 186 -22.40 -5.25 10.16
N SER A 187 -22.50 -4.73 8.93
CA SER A 187 -22.74 -5.51 7.70
C SER A 187 -21.57 -5.50 6.71
N SER A 188 -20.46 -4.84 7.02
CA SER A 188 -19.32 -4.72 6.10
C SER A 188 -17.97 -5.17 6.66
N LEU A 189 -17.03 -5.45 5.76
CA LEU A 189 -15.63 -5.67 6.06
C LEU A 189 -14.80 -4.51 5.49
N GLY A 190 -14.21 -3.68 6.36
CA GLY A 190 -13.31 -2.59 5.99
C GLY A 190 -11.87 -3.05 5.69
N ILE A 191 -11.32 -2.56 4.58
CA ILE A 191 -9.93 -2.76 4.14
C ILE A 191 -9.27 -1.39 3.96
N GLU A 192 -8.22 -1.15 4.74
CA GLU A 192 -7.38 0.04 4.68
C GLU A 192 -6.23 -0.12 3.69
N HIS A 193 -6.03 0.88 2.85
CA HIS A 193 -4.92 0.95 1.90
C HIS A 193 -3.97 2.06 2.32
N GLU A 194 -2.72 1.71 2.58
CA GLU A 194 -1.66 2.67 2.88
C GLU A 194 -1.55 3.75 1.79
N GLY A 195 -1.44 5.01 2.21
CA GLY A 195 -1.14 6.12 1.32
C GLY A 195 -2.07 7.31 1.49
N TYR A 196 -2.09 8.15 0.47
CA TYR A 196 -2.79 9.44 0.47
C TYR A 196 -3.64 9.62 -0.79
N VAL A 197 -4.90 10.00 -0.62
CA VAL A 197 -5.89 10.16 -1.72
C VAL A 197 -5.51 11.20 -2.77
N THR A 198 -4.54 12.07 -2.48
CA THR A 198 -4.04 13.12 -3.39
C THR A 198 -2.78 12.71 -4.16
N ASN A 199 -2.23 11.51 -3.92
CA ASN A 199 -0.99 11.07 -4.54
C ASN A 199 -1.15 9.67 -5.17
N PRO A 200 -1.26 9.57 -6.51
CA PRO A 200 -1.50 8.30 -7.19
C PRO A 200 -0.34 7.29 -7.07
N SER A 201 0.88 7.72 -6.70
CA SER A 201 2.03 6.81 -6.58
C SER A 201 1.87 5.76 -5.46
N TRP A 202 0.95 5.98 -4.52
CA TRP A 202 0.62 5.02 -3.46
C TRP A 202 -0.23 3.84 -3.96
N PHE A 203 -0.94 3.97 -5.08
CA PHE A 203 -1.82 2.93 -5.60
C PHE A 203 -1.07 2.00 -6.54
N THR A 204 -0.17 1.20 -5.96
CA THR A 204 0.69 0.28 -6.71
C THR A 204 -0.08 -0.94 -7.22
N ASP A 205 0.48 -1.59 -8.24
CA ASP A 205 -0.06 -2.86 -8.74
C ASP A 205 -0.07 -3.95 -7.65
N ALA A 206 0.97 -4.01 -6.83
CA ALA A 206 1.08 -4.96 -5.72
C ALA A 206 -0.07 -4.80 -4.71
N MET A 207 -0.36 -3.56 -4.31
CA MET A 207 -1.50 -3.23 -3.46
C MET A 207 -2.83 -3.65 -4.10
N TYR A 208 -3.06 -3.27 -5.36
CA TYR A 208 -4.31 -3.59 -6.07
C TYR A 208 -4.54 -5.10 -6.16
N ARG A 209 -3.52 -5.87 -6.52
CA ARG A 209 -3.61 -7.33 -6.65
C ARG A 209 -3.87 -8.01 -5.31
N ALA A 210 -3.15 -7.62 -4.27
CA ALA A 210 -3.33 -8.15 -2.92
C ALA A 210 -4.75 -7.86 -2.41
N SER A 211 -5.18 -6.61 -2.53
CA SER A 211 -6.52 -6.17 -2.12
C SER A 211 -7.64 -6.88 -2.89
N ALA A 212 -7.48 -7.03 -4.20
CA ALA A 212 -8.47 -7.67 -5.03
C ALA A 212 -8.55 -9.18 -4.74
N ALA A 213 -7.43 -9.84 -4.45
CA ALA A 213 -7.41 -11.24 -4.05
C ALA A 213 -8.10 -11.45 -2.70
N LEU A 214 -7.85 -10.58 -1.72
CA LEU A 214 -8.53 -10.58 -0.43
C LEU A 214 -10.03 -10.33 -0.59
N THR A 215 -10.42 -9.31 -1.36
CA THR A 215 -11.82 -8.97 -1.60
C THR A 215 -12.55 -10.09 -2.32
N ARG A 216 -11.92 -10.74 -3.31
CA ARG A 216 -12.49 -11.92 -3.97
C ARG A 216 -12.75 -13.05 -2.98
N HIS A 217 -11.76 -13.38 -2.13
CA HIS A 217 -11.90 -14.39 -1.09
C HIS A 217 -13.06 -14.09 -0.13
N LEU A 218 -13.14 -12.84 0.34
CA LEU A 218 -14.24 -12.35 1.19
C LEU A 218 -15.61 -12.47 0.49
N CYS A 219 -15.69 -12.08 -0.78
CA CYS A 219 -16.91 -12.20 -1.56
C CYS A 219 -17.35 -13.66 -1.72
N ASP A 220 -16.41 -14.56 -2.03
CA ASP A 220 -16.69 -15.99 -2.18
C ASP A 220 -17.13 -16.62 -0.85
N GLN A 221 -16.47 -16.27 0.26
CA GLN A 221 -16.75 -16.80 1.58
C GLN A 221 -18.13 -16.37 2.12
N TYR A 222 -18.54 -15.13 1.88
CA TYR A 222 -19.78 -14.56 2.43
C TYR A 222 -20.91 -14.43 1.39
N GLY A 223 -20.70 -14.87 0.16
CA GLY A 223 -21.71 -14.78 -0.91
C GLY A 223 -22.00 -13.34 -1.34
N ILE A 224 -21.02 -12.44 -1.23
CA ILE A 224 -21.16 -11.03 -1.61
C ILE A 224 -21.03 -10.91 -3.13
N PRO A 225 -22.00 -10.30 -3.85
CA PRO A 225 -21.86 -10.03 -5.27
C PRO A 225 -20.64 -9.16 -5.57
N LYS A 226 -19.84 -9.53 -6.58
CA LYS A 226 -18.62 -8.80 -6.99
C LYS A 226 -18.94 -7.59 -7.88
N ASP A 227 -19.78 -6.70 -7.37
CA ASP A 227 -20.23 -5.48 -8.04
C ASP A 227 -20.01 -4.22 -7.18
N ARG A 228 -20.30 -3.06 -7.77
CA ARG A 228 -20.13 -1.74 -7.13
C ARG A 228 -21.26 -1.36 -6.18
N LEU A 229 -22.27 -2.21 -6.00
CA LEU A 229 -23.32 -2.01 -4.99
C LEU A 229 -22.93 -2.63 -3.64
N HIS A 230 -21.99 -3.58 -3.65
CA HIS A 230 -21.55 -4.31 -2.45
C HIS A 230 -20.08 -4.10 -2.11
N ILE A 231 -19.24 -3.84 -3.11
CA ILE A 231 -17.87 -3.35 -2.91
C ILE A 231 -17.95 -1.84 -3.10
N LEU A 232 -17.67 -1.07 -2.07
CA LEU A 232 -17.90 0.38 -2.00
C LEU A 232 -16.64 1.09 -1.48
N GLY A 233 -16.44 2.34 -1.87
CA GLY A 233 -15.54 3.26 -1.19
C GLY A 233 -16.19 3.82 0.06
N HIS A 234 -15.40 4.28 1.02
CA HIS A 234 -15.93 4.93 2.21
C HIS A 234 -16.79 6.15 1.87
N ASN A 235 -16.34 6.94 0.89
CA ASN A 235 -17.05 8.11 0.36
C ASN A 235 -18.41 7.81 -0.30
N GLU A 236 -18.71 6.55 -0.63
CA GLU A 236 -19.98 6.14 -1.26
C GLU A 236 -21.03 5.67 -0.24
N LEU A 237 -20.64 5.51 1.03
CA LEU A 237 -21.58 5.13 2.08
C LEU A 237 -22.47 6.31 2.49
N PRO A 238 -23.72 6.08 2.89
CA PRO A 238 -24.58 7.14 3.38
C PRO A 238 -24.00 7.77 4.66
N ASP A 239 -24.26 9.05 4.85
CA ASP A 239 -23.90 9.82 6.05
C ASP A 239 -22.40 9.81 6.40
N ASN A 240 -21.54 9.83 5.37
CA ASN A 240 -20.08 9.97 5.54
C ASN A 240 -19.61 11.40 5.22
N ASP A 241 -18.56 11.83 5.92
CA ASP A 241 -17.81 13.08 5.75
C ASP A 241 -16.41 12.85 5.13
N HIS A 242 -16.21 11.67 4.57
CA HIS A 242 -14.95 11.13 4.08
C HIS A 242 -14.83 11.26 2.55
N THR A 243 -13.58 11.28 2.07
CA THR A 243 -13.28 11.43 0.63
C THR A 243 -12.56 10.22 0.05
N ASP A 244 -12.13 9.27 0.89
CA ASP A 244 -11.43 8.07 0.50
C ASP A 244 -12.37 7.02 -0.14
N PRO A 245 -11.88 6.22 -1.11
CA PRO A 245 -10.47 6.07 -1.53
C PRO A 245 -9.95 7.15 -2.49
N GLY A 246 -10.76 8.16 -2.81
CA GLY A 246 -10.35 9.32 -3.59
C GLY A 246 -10.35 9.11 -5.10
N GLN A 247 -10.10 10.21 -5.83
CA GLN A 247 -10.21 10.26 -7.30
C GLN A 247 -9.18 9.40 -8.04
N TYR A 248 -8.05 9.08 -7.40
CA TYR A 248 -6.96 8.32 -8.01
C TYR A 248 -7.11 6.81 -7.81
N TRP A 249 -8.11 6.35 -7.07
CA TRP A 249 -8.42 4.94 -6.97
C TRP A 249 -9.08 4.44 -8.26
N ASP A 250 -8.37 3.62 -9.03
CA ASP A 250 -8.87 3.01 -10.27
C ASP A 250 -9.85 1.86 -9.97
N TRP A 251 -11.12 2.22 -9.80
CA TRP A 251 -12.20 1.25 -9.61
C TRP A 251 -12.34 0.27 -10.78
N ALA A 252 -12.08 0.69 -12.01
CA ALA A 252 -12.22 -0.19 -13.17
C ALA A 252 -11.17 -1.29 -13.13
N TYR A 253 -9.91 -0.93 -12.86
CA TYR A 253 -8.82 -1.86 -12.68
C TYR A 253 -9.05 -2.79 -11.49
N TYR A 254 -9.38 -2.23 -10.33
CA TYR A 254 -9.62 -3.00 -9.12
C TYR A 254 -10.74 -4.03 -9.30
N MET A 255 -11.87 -3.64 -9.88
CA MET A 255 -13.00 -4.54 -10.08
C MET A 255 -12.73 -5.62 -11.13
N GLN A 256 -11.88 -5.38 -12.14
CA GLN A 256 -11.40 -6.43 -13.05
C GLN A 256 -10.62 -7.50 -12.28
N LEU A 257 -9.68 -7.07 -11.42
CA LEU A 257 -8.92 -8.00 -10.58
C LEU A 257 -9.82 -8.77 -9.61
N VAL A 258 -10.80 -8.12 -8.98
CA VAL A 258 -11.72 -8.76 -8.02
C VAL A 258 -12.55 -9.86 -8.68
N ARG A 259 -13.09 -9.61 -9.87
CA ARG A 259 -13.89 -10.61 -10.60
C ARG A 259 -13.07 -11.82 -11.05
N GLY A 260 -11.74 -11.73 -11.01
CA GLY A 260 -10.88 -12.80 -11.54
C GLY A 260 -11.01 -12.92 -13.05
N ASP A 261 -11.41 -11.83 -13.72
CA ASP A 261 -11.40 -11.74 -15.17
C ASP A 261 -9.94 -11.88 -15.59
N GLY A 262 -9.50 -13.11 -15.91
CA GLY A 262 -8.10 -13.54 -16.10
C GLY A 262 -7.32 -12.86 -17.23
N ASN A 263 -7.82 -11.74 -17.74
CA ASN A 263 -7.15 -10.83 -18.64
C ASN A 263 -7.03 -9.47 -17.94
N VAL A 264 -6.04 -9.35 -17.07
CA VAL A 264 -5.62 -8.05 -16.53
C VAL A 264 -5.27 -7.18 -17.73
N SER A 265 -6.15 -6.21 -18.03
CA SER A 265 -6.36 -5.65 -19.36
C SER A 265 -5.09 -5.29 -20.13
N ASP A 266 -4.74 -6.13 -21.10
CA ASP A 266 -3.77 -5.73 -22.12
C ASP A 266 -4.28 -4.41 -22.74
N LYS A 267 -3.55 -3.31 -22.52
CA LYS A 267 -3.89 -1.98 -23.04
C LYS A 267 -3.40 -1.86 -24.47
N THR A 268 -4.18 -1.22 -25.33
CA THR A 268 -3.76 -0.98 -26.71
C THR A 268 -3.11 0.38 -26.84
N PHE A 269 -1.92 0.41 -27.46
CA PHE A 269 -1.22 1.64 -27.81
C PHE A 269 -0.82 1.62 -29.27
N THR A 270 -0.62 2.79 -29.87
CA THR A 270 -0.04 2.91 -31.21
C THR A 270 1.46 3.14 -31.09
N THR A 271 2.26 2.52 -31.94
CA THR A 271 3.71 2.81 -32.05
C THR A 271 3.95 3.91 -33.10
N TRP A 272 5.09 4.61 -33.05
CA TRP A 272 5.41 5.67 -34.04
C TRP A 272 6.58 5.34 -34.98
N GLY A 273 7.40 4.34 -34.64
CA GLY A 273 8.55 3.92 -35.44
C GLY A 273 8.21 2.86 -36.50
N SER A 274 9.14 2.62 -37.42
CA SER A 274 9.12 1.49 -38.36
C SER A 274 10.34 0.59 -38.16
N GLY A 275 10.18 -0.71 -38.41
CA GLY A 275 11.25 -1.70 -38.18
C GLY A 275 11.62 -1.89 -36.70
N VAL A 276 10.66 -1.71 -35.79
CA VAL A 276 10.91 -1.82 -34.34
C VAL A 276 11.00 -3.29 -33.95
N ASN A 277 12.17 -3.73 -33.51
CA ASN A 277 12.39 -5.10 -33.04
C ASN A 277 11.67 -5.34 -31.70
N VAL A 278 10.85 -6.38 -31.65
CA VAL A 278 10.34 -6.97 -30.41
C VAL A 278 11.37 -7.95 -29.89
N ARG A 279 11.77 -7.80 -28.63
CA ARG A 279 12.91 -8.46 -28.01
C ARG A 279 12.46 -9.52 -27.00
N SER A 280 13.13 -10.67 -26.92
CA SER A 280 12.76 -11.73 -25.97
C SER A 280 12.96 -11.33 -24.49
N ALA A 281 13.75 -10.29 -24.22
CA ALA A 281 13.97 -9.71 -22.90
C ALA A 281 14.07 -8.18 -23.01
N PRO A 282 13.93 -7.40 -21.91
CA PRO A 282 13.94 -5.93 -21.94
C PRO A 282 15.36 -5.34 -22.12
N THR A 283 16.06 -5.78 -23.17
CA THR A 283 17.40 -5.32 -23.59
C THR A 283 17.54 -5.44 -25.11
N THR A 284 18.27 -4.50 -25.71
CA THR A 284 18.55 -4.48 -27.16
C THR A 284 19.49 -5.59 -27.61
N THR A 285 20.19 -6.24 -26.68
CA THR A 285 21.12 -7.35 -26.95
C THR A 285 20.43 -8.72 -27.03
N SER A 286 19.17 -8.81 -26.60
CA SER A 286 18.42 -10.07 -26.67
C SER A 286 17.90 -10.36 -28.07
N THR A 287 17.55 -11.62 -28.29
CA THR A 287 17.00 -12.12 -29.56
C THR A 287 15.78 -11.30 -29.98
N ALA A 288 15.76 -10.86 -31.24
CA ALA A 288 14.55 -10.30 -31.83
C ALA A 288 13.57 -11.44 -32.14
N VAL A 289 12.40 -11.42 -31.51
CA VAL A 289 11.34 -12.43 -31.69
C VAL A 289 10.32 -12.01 -32.75
N ALA A 290 10.23 -10.71 -33.05
CA ALA A 290 9.42 -10.15 -34.12
C ALA A 290 9.95 -8.76 -34.52
N SER A 291 9.40 -8.19 -35.59
CA SER A 291 9.63 -6.81 -35.99
C SER A 291 8.32 -6.14 -36.40
N LEU A 292 8.05 -4.95 -35.89
CA LEU A 292 6.90 -4.13 -36.24
C LEU A 292 7.23 -3.30 -37.49
N ALA A 293 6.53 -3.53 -38.60
CA ALA A 293 6.86 -2.96 -39.90
C ALA A 293 6.67 -1.43 -39.99
N GLY A 294 5.83 -0.85 -39.13
CA GLY A 294 5.50 0.58 -39.11
C GLY A 294 4.67 0.92 -37.88
N PRO A 295 4.18 2.18 -37.78
CA PRO A 295 3.20 2.57 -36.79
C PRO A 295 2.03 1.58 -36.75
N THR A 296 1.94 0.83 -35.67
CA THR A 296 1.00 -0.28 -35.51
C THR A 296 0.42 -0.25 -34.11
N THR A 297 -0.85 -0.64 -33.99
CA THR A 297 -1.52 -0.86 -32.72
C THR A 297 -1.00 -2.14 -32.06
N VAL A 298 -0.47 -2.04 -30.86
CA VAL A 298 0.06 -3.15 -30.07
C VAL A 298 -0.72 -3.30 -28.76
N ARG A 299 -0.98 -4.55 -28.35
CA ARG A 299 -1.45 -4.84 -26.99
C ARG A 299 -0.26 -4.89 -26.05
N VAL A 300 -0.39 -4.26 -24.90
CA VAL A 300 0.61 -4.22 -23.84
C VAL A 300 0.00 -4.78 -22.57
N ARG A 301 0.55 -5.87 -22.07
CA ARG A 301 0.07 -6.52 -20.85
C ARG A 301 0.61 -5.89 -19.58
N CYS A 302 1.91 -5.63 -19.60
CA CYS A 302 2.65 -5.12 -18.47
C CYS A 302 3.91 -4.42 -18.99
N GLN A 303 4.60 -3.70 -18.12
CA GLN A 303 5.85 -3.01 -18.45
C GLN A 303 6.88 -3.17 -17.33
N VAL A 304 8.16 -3.10 -17.66
CA VAL A 304 9.25 -3.39 -16.72
C VAL A 304 10.42 -2.44 -16.94
N ARG A 305 11.26 -2.24 -15.92
CA ARG A 305 12.57 -1.61 -16.10
C ARG A 305 13.50 -2.56 -16.83
N GLY A 306 14.21 -2.04 -17.83
CA GLY A 306 15.18 -2.76 -18.61
C GLY A 306 16.40 -1.91 -18.94
N GLN A 307 17.06 -2.24 -20.04
CA GLN A 307 18.16 -1.43 -20.54
C GLN A 307 17.68 -0.02 -20.89
N LEU A 308 18.44 1.00 -20.49
CA LEU A 308 18.26 2.38 -20.94
C LEU A 308 18.49 2.47 -22.47
N VAL A 309 17.50 2.95 -23.21
CA VAL A 309 17.58 3.13 -24.66
C VAL A 309 17.48 4.60 -25.02
N THR A 310 18.38 5.06 -25.89
CA THR A 310 18.36 6.41 -26.46
C THR A 310 18.19 6.35 -27.98
N TYR A 311 17.20 7.05 -28.52
CA TYR A 311 16.95 7.13 -29.96
C TYR A 311 16.29 8.45 -30.33
N GLN A 312 16.83 9.16 -31.34
CA GLN A 312 16.31 10.44 -31.84
C GLN A 312 15.96 11.48 -30.75
N GLY A 313 16.79 11.55 -29.70
CA GLY A 313 16.60 12.50 -28.59
C GLY A 313 15.68 12.01 -27.46
N TYR A 314 14.97 10.89 -27.65
CA TYR A 314 14.22 10.23 -26.58
C TYR A 314 15.13 9.27 -25.81
N THR A 315 15.01 9.25 -24.48
CA THR A 315 15.75 8.34 -23.61
C THR A 315 14.82 7.78 -22.54
N ASN A 316 14.76 6.46 -22.38
CA ASN A 316 13.92 5.79 -21.39
C ASN A 316 14.41 4.36 -21.09
N ASP A 317 14.17 3.88 -19.88
CA ASP A 317 14.49 2.52 -19.42
C ASP A 317 13.26 1.62 -19.24
N ALA A 318 12.05 2.11 -19.54
CA ALA A 318 10.83 1.31 -19.49
C ALA A 318 10.62 0.48 -20.76
N TRP A 319 10.15 -0.75 -20.58
CA TRP A 319 9.91 -1.73 -21.64
C TRP A 319 8.51 -2.35 -21.50
N ALA A 320 7.71 -2.31 -22.57
CA ALA A 320 6.37 -2.87 -22.63
C ALA A 320 6.39 -4.31 -23.15
N TYR A 321 5.77 -5.24 -22.42
CA TYR A 321 5.55 -6.61 -22.86
C TYR A 321 4.34 -6.70 -23.79
N LEU A 322 4.57 -7.18 -25.01
CA LEU A 322 3.58 -7.40 -26.05
C LEU A 322 3.21 -8.89 -26.12
N PRO A 323 2.07 -9.32 -25.54
CA PRO A 323 1.64 -10.72 -25.61
C PRO A 323 1.42 -11.23 -27.04
N ASP A 324 1.11 -10.31 -27.98
CA ASP A 324 1.18 -10.40 -29.46
C ASP A 324 2.29 -11.28 -30.00
N TYR A 325 3.44 -11.03 -29.42
CA TYR A 325 4.72 -11.34 -30.01
C TYR A 325 5.61 -12.09 -29.03
N GLY A 326 5.12 -12.33 -27.80
CA GLY A 326 5.88 -12.99 -26.73
C GLY A 326 7.17 -12.26 -26.37
N GLY A 327 7.16 -10.93 -26.39
CA GLY A 327 8.39 -10.15 -26.17
C GLY A 327 8.14 -8.67 -25.85
N TYR A 328 9.23 -7.93 -25.68
CA TYR A 328 9.27 -6.57 -25.17
C TYR A 328 9.66 -5.57 -26.25
N ILE A 329 9.11 -4.37 -26.17
CA ILE A 329 9.61 -3.19 -26.88
C ILE A 329 9.98 -2.10 -25.88
N SER A 330 10.96 -1.25 -26.21
CA SER A 330 11.20 -0.06 -25.39
C SER A 330 10.05 0.93 -25.54
N ASN A 331 9.60 1.51 -24.43
CA ASN A 331 8.49 2.47 -24.40
C ASN A 331 8.78 3.72 -25.25
N ILE A 332 10.04 4.01 -25.58
CA ILE A 332 10.39 5.12 -26.48
C ILE A 332 9.71 4.99 -27.85
N PHE A 333 9.29 3.79 -28.28
CA PHE A 333 8.63 3.55 -29.57
C PHE A 333 7.10 3.54 -29.50
N VAL A 334 6.53 3.69 -28.30
CA VAL A 334 5.09 3.80 -28.08
C VAL A 334 4.69 5.28 -28.18
N ASN A 335 3.62 5.58 -28.91
CA ASN A 335 3.15 6.93 -29.17
C ASN A 335 2.36 7.48 -27.97
N THR A 336 3.07 7.73 -26.88
CA THR A 336 2.58 8.37 -25.66
C THR A 336 3.62 9.40 -25.19
N PRO A 337 3.21 10.54 -24.58
CA PRO A 337 4.15 11.49 -23.98
C PRO A 337 4.82 10.96 -22.70
N GLU A 338 4.32 9.87 -22.13
CA GLU A 338 4.73 9.36 -20.82
C GLU A 338 5.85 8.31 -20.94
N SER A 339 6.82 8.32 -20.02
CA SER A 339 7.90 7.33 -19.99
C SER A 339 7.40 5.93 -19.59
N TRP A 340 6.44 5.87 -18.67
CA TRP A 340 5.72 4.66 -18.30
C TRP A 340 4.32 4.73 -18.88
N LEU A 341 3.85 3.64 -19.47
CA LEU A 341 2.57 3.61 -20.15
C LEU A 341 1.43 3.72 -19.12
N PRO A 342 0.51 4.69 -19.29
CA PRO A 342 -0.55 4.92 -18.31
C PRO A 342 -1.49 3.72 -18.24
N GLY A 343 -1.81 3.30 -17.01
CA GLY A 343 -2.71 2.18 -16.76
C GLY A 343 -2.18 0.81 -17.20
N VAL A 344 -0.89 0.70 -17.54
CA VAL A 344 -0.22 -0.59 -17.76
C VAL A 344 0.52 -0.99 -16.47
N PRO A 345 0.23 -2.17 -15.90
CA PRO A 345 0.86 -2.62 -14.66
C PRO A 345 2.33 -2.97 -14.87
N THR A 346 3.09 -3.08 -13.79
CA THR A 346 4.45 -3.63 -13.85
C THR A 346 4.42 -5.12 -14.16
N CYS A 347 5.34 -5.61 -14.98
CA CYS A 347 5.75 -7.01 -14.93
C CYS A 347 6.63 -7.18 -13.67
#